data_AF-M1QIA0-F1
#
_entry.id   AF-M1QIA0-F1
#
_cell.length_a   1.000
_cell.length_b   1.000
_cell.length_c   1.000
_cell.angle_alpha   90.00
_cell.angle_beta   90.00
_cell.angle_gamma   90.00
#
_symmetry.space_group_name_H-M   'P 1'
#
loop_
_entity.id
_entity.type
_entity.pdbx_description
1 polymer ?
#
loop_
_entity_poly.entity_id
_entity_poly.type
_entity_poly.pdbx_seq_one_letter_code
_entity_poly.pdbx_strand_id
1 'polypeptide(L)'
;MTQIGSFDLEKKTAVVAVILEKPLENSKKAAEKGADILEIRLDLLGIRNPERAAEVIREIKAETGLPIIVTSRSGAEGGKWDGEEEDRTGLLINLLSLKDGPDAIDIELSAGMKERNRVIKAAKDRETAVIVSSHDFLKTPPLQNMRTIIEEMFLAGADIAKLAVMPLSVGDTLNLLRVTLDFKDAGKSVCTIAMGSQGKHTRVVAPFYGSVLTYASIESNASAAPGQLPVDEVKKIMEMLK
;
A
#
# COMPACT_ATOMS: atom_id res chain seq x y z
N MET A 1 -11.25 7.33 -12.52
CA MET A 1 -10.60 8.20 -11.55
C MET A 1 -10.36 7.47 -10.26
N THR A 2 -9.15 6.92 -10.12
CA THR A 2 -8.70 6.30 -8.88
C THR A 2 -8.18 7.40 -7.96
N GLN A 3 -8.86 7.63 -6.85
CA GLN A 3 -8.49 8.64 -5.85
C GLN A 3 -8.34 8.00 -4.48
N ILE A 4 -7.46 8.56 -3.65
CA ILE A 4 -7.38 8.23 -2.21
C ILE A 4 -7.58 9.54 -1.47
N GLY A 5 -8.77 9.72 -0.91
CA GLY A 5 -9.17 10.97 -0.25
C GLY A 5 -9.10 12.13 -1.23
N SER A 6 -8.36 13.17 -0.88
CA SER A 6 -8.13 14.33 -1.76
C SER A 6 -7.06 14.10 -2.85
N PHE A 7 -6.37 12.95 -2.84
CA PHE A 7 -5.26 12.70 -3.75
C PHE A 7 -5.71 12.01 -5.04
N ASP A 8 -5.41 12.64 -6.16
CA ASP A 8 -5.73 12.15 -7.51
C ASP A 8 -4.56 11.36 -8.12
N LEU A 9 -4.69 10.04 -8.16
CA LEU A 9 -3.65 9.13 -8.64
C LEU A 9 -3.51 9.11 -10.16
N GLU A 10 -4.44 9.71 -10.91
CA GLU A 10 -4.31 9.85 -12.37
C GLU A 10 -3.35 11.00 -12.73
N LYS A 11 -3.18 11.98 -11.82
CA LYS A 11 -2.34 13.17 -12.07
C LYS A 11 -0.88 12.98 -11.66
N LYS A 12 -0.62 12.26 -10.57
CA LYS A 12 0.73 11.98 -10.10
C LYS A 12 0.78 10.71 -9.25
N THR A 13 1.92 10.04 -9.28
CA THR A 13 2.24 8.99 -8.30
C THR A 13 2.29 9.58 -6.88
N ALA A 14 1.70 8.88 -5.92
CA ALA A 14 1.79 9.21 -4.50
C ALA A 14 3.02 8.55 -3.85
N VAL A 15 3.77 9.32 -3.07
CA VAL A 15 4.76 8.81 -2.13
C VAL A 15 4.06 8.52 -0.81
N VAL A 16 3.92 7.24 -0.50
CA VAL A 16 3.27 6.71 0.69
C VAL A 16 4.30 6.52 1.80
N ALA A 17 4.09 7.15 2.96
CA ALA A 17 4.91 6.93 4.14
C ALA A 17 4.25 5.88 5.05
N VAL A 18 5.00 4.85 5.43
CA VAL A 18 4.48 3.79 6.32
C VAL A 18 4.72 4.14 7.78
N ILE A 19 3.65 4.12 8.57
CA ILE A 19 3.66 4.45 10.00
C ILE A 19 3.72 3.15 10.82
N LEU A 20 4.84 2.94 11.51
CA LEU A 20 5.14 1.68 12.22
C LEU A 20 4.91 1.77 13.74
N GLU A 21 5.11 2.96 14.30
CA GLU A 21 5.00 3.26 15.73
C GLU A 21 4.67 4.74 15.91
N LYS A 22 4.35 5.15 17.15
CA LYS A 22 4.08 6.55 17.54
C LYS A 22 3.27 7.31 16.48
N PRO A 23 2.05 6.84 16.16
CA PRO A 23 1.46 7.09 14.85
C PRO A 23 1.21 8.58 14.58
N LEU A 24 0.88 9.38 15.59
CA LEU A 24 0.70 10.82 15.43
C LEU A 24 2.02 11.57 15.14
N GLU A 25 3.06 11.33 15.95
CA GLU A 25 4.36 11.98 15.80
C GLU A 25 4.99 11.64 14.44
N ASN A 26 4.96 10.36 14.08
CA ASN A 26 5.56 9.86 12.85
C ASN A 26 4.78 10.30 11.61
N SER A 27 3.46 10.45 11.71
CA SER A 27 2.65 11.03 10.63
C SER A 27 2.96 12.50 10.38
N LYS A 28 3.15 13.30 11.44
CA LYS A 28 3.57 14.71 11.32
C LYS A 28 4.92 14.83 10.61
N LYS A 29 5.91 14.05 11.04
CA LYS A 29 7.22 14.00 10.39
C LYS A 29 7.14 13.57 8.93
N ALA A 30 6.32 12.57 8.62
CA ALA A 30 6.10 12.13 7.25
C ALA A 30 5.53 13.25 6.37
N ALA A 31 4.54 13.99 6.88
CA ALA A 31 3.94 15.14 6.20
C ALA A 31 4.96 16.27 5.97
N GLU A 32 5.75 16.61 6.99
CA GLU A 32 6.84 17.60 6.89
C GLU A 32 7.88 17.22 5.84
N LYS A 33 8.18 15.93 5.69
CA LYS A 33 9.06 15.39 4.65
C LYS A 33 8.43 15.34 3.26
N GLY A 34 7.14 15.67 3.14
CA GLY A 34 6.42 15.75 1.88
C GLY A 34 5.69 14.46 1.47
N ALA A 35 5.37 13.57 2.41
CA ALA A 35 4.53 12.41 2.10
C ALA A 35 3.19 12.86 1.48
N ASP A 36 2.73 12.14 0.47
CA ASP A 36 1.45 12.42 -0.17
C ASP A 36 0.29 11.70 0.55
N ILE A 37 0.56 10.50 1.05
CA ILE A 37 -0.40 9.59 1.69
C ILE A 37 0.31 8.88 2.85
N LEU A 38 -0.43 8.56 3.90
CA LEU A 38 0.06 7.80 5.05
C LEU A 38 -0.52 6.39 5.04
N GLU A 39 0.31 5.36 5.23
CA GLU A 39 -0.17 3.99 5.49
C GLU A 39 -0.06 3.68 6.99
N ILE A 40 -1.21 3.46 7.64
CA ILE A 40 -1.31 3.07 9.04
C ILE A 40 -1.36 1.54 9.13
N ARG A 41 -0.26 0.95 9.63
CA ARG A 41 -0.10 -0.49 9.82
C ARG A 41 -0.66 -0.92 11.18
N LEU A 42 -1.94 -1.28 11.22
CA LEU A 42 -2.62 -1.70 12.45
C LEU A 42 -1.94 -2.90 13.10
N ASP A 43 -1.46 -3.85 12.29
CA ASP A 43 -0.75 -5.04 12.76
C ASP A 43 0.57 -4.70 13.48
N LEU A 44 1.28 -3.67 13.02
CA LEU A 44 2.54 -3.24 13.65
C LEU A 44 2.30 -2.38 14.90
N LEU A 45 1.21 -1.60 14.90
CA LEU A 45 0.78 -0.77 16.04
C LEU A 45 0.06 -1.59 17.13
N GLY A 46 -0.24 -2.86 16.87
CA GLY A 46 -0.99 -3.72 17.80
C GLY A 46 -2.44 -3.28 18.01
N ILE A 47 -3.02 -2.53 17.06
CA ILE A 47 -4.38 -2.02 17.16
C ILE A 47 -5.36 -3.08 16.65
N ARG A 48 -6.18 -3.63 17.56
CA ARG A 48 -7.22 -4.62 17.24
C ARG A 48 -8.65 -4.14 17.48
N ASN A 49 -8.81 -2.92 17.98
CA ASN A 49 -10.10 -2.33 18.26
C ASN A 49 -10.42 -1.27 17.17
N PRO A 50 -11.57 -1.37 16.48
CA PRO A 50 -11.91 -0.46 15.39
C PRO A 50 -12.14 0.97 15.86
N GLU A 51 -12.69 1.20 17.05
CA GLU A 51 -12.89 2.55 17.60
C GLU A 51 -11.55 3.25 17.87
N ARG A 52 -10.57 2.53 18.40
CA ARG A 52 -9.21 3.04 18.60
C ARG A 52 -8.52 3.32 17.28
N ALA A 53 -8.71 2.47 16.27
CA ALA A 53 -8.19 2.74 14.92
C ALA A 53 -8.81 4.02 14.34
N ALA A 54 -10.12 4.20 14.45
CA ALA A 54 -10.83 5.40 14.00
C ALA A 54 -10.36 6.67 14.72
N GLU A 55 -10.14 6.60 16.04
CA GLU A 55 -9.59 7.70 16.83
C GLU A 55 -8.20 8.14 16.31
N VAL A 56 -7.30 7.18 16.10
CA VAL A 56 -5.95 7.44 15.57
C VAL A 56 -6.01 8.05 14.17
N ILE A 57 -6.88 7.53 13.28
CA ILE A 57 -7.10 8.06 11.93
C ILE A 57 -7.58 9.51 12.00
N ARG A 58 -8.56 9.79 12.84
CA ARG A 58 -9.13 11.13 13.02
C ARG A 58 -8.07 12.13 13.50
N GLU A 59 -7.29 11.76 14.51
CA GLU A 59 -6.21 12.61 15.04
C GLU A 59 -5.16 12.91 13.97
N ILE A 60 -4.72 11.89 13.22
CA ILE A 60 -3.71 12.07 12.16
C ILE A 60 -4.25 12.95 11.04
N LYS A 61 -5.49 12.72 10.58
CA LYS A 61 -6.12 13.55 9.55
C LYS A 61 -6.25 15.01 10.01
N ALA A 62 -6.63 15.24 11.26
CA ALA A 62 -6.75 16.59 11.81
C ALA A 62 -5.40 17.34 11.85
N GLU A 63 -4.32 16.63 12.17
CA GLU A 63 -3.00 17.25 12.32
C GLU A 63 -2.20 17.36 11.01
N THR A 64 -2.42 16.45 10.05
CA THR A 64 -1.62 16.38 8.82
C THR A 64 -2.39 16.77 7.57
N GLY A 65 -3.71 16.63 7.56
CA GLY A 65 -4.56 16.79 6.38
C GLY A 65 -4.33 15.75 5.28
N LEU A 66 -3.47 14.73 5.52
CA LEU A 66 -3.13 13.74 4.50
C LEU A 66 -4.14 12.59 4.45
N PRO A 67 -4.42 12.04 3.26
CA PRO A 67 -5.19 10.81 3.13
C PRO A 67 -4.50 9.62 3.80
N ILE A 68 -5.31 8.68 4.28
CA ILE A 68 -4.87 7.50 5.02
C ILE A 68 -5.27 6.21 4.31
N ILE A 69 -4.27 5.37 4.05
CA ILE A 69 -4.42 3.95 3.78
C ILE A 69 -4.37 3.20 5.11
N VAL A 70 -5.34 2.32 5.37
CA VAL A 70 -5.25 1.37 6.49
C VAL A 70 -4.84 0.00 5.97
N THR A 71 -3.94 -0.65 6.69
CA THR A 71 -3.46 -2.00 6.38
C THR A 71 -3.30 -2.78 7.67
N SER A 72 -3.84 -4.00 7.70
CA SER A 72 -3.52 -5.01 8.71
C SER A 72 -2.95 -6.21 7.98
N ARG A 73 -1.62 -6.30 7.89
CA ARG A 73 -0.91 -7.32 7.10
C ARG A 73 -0.87 -8.64 7.86
N SER A 74 -1.20 -9.74 7.19
CA SER A 74 -1.10 -11.08 7.75
C SER A 74 0.36 -11.48 8.01
N GLY A 75 0.60 -12.37 8.97
CA GLY A 75 1.92 -12.97 9.17
C GLY A 75 2.45 -13.69 7.92
N ALA A 76 1.57 -14.31 7.13
CA ALA A 76 1.94 -15.02 5.89
C ALA A 76 2.52 -14.08 4.83
N GLU A 77 2.10 -12.82 4.80
CA GLU A 77 2.62 -11.78 3.91
C GLU A 77 3.53 -10.77 4.63
N GLY A 78 4.22 -11.20 5.69
CA GLY A 78 5.27 -10.41 6.35
C GLY A 78 4.77 -9.32 7.32
N GLY A 79 3.52 -9.41 7.76
CA GLY A 79 2.94 -8.58 8.81
C GLY A 79 3.07 -9.17 10.21
N LYS A 80 2.43 -8.51 11.18
CA LYS A 80 2.38 -8.96 12.58
C LYS A 80 0.99 -9.40 13.04
N TRP A 81 0.01 -9.50 12.14
CA TRP A 81 -1.26 -10.10 12.50
C TRP A 81 -1.08 -11.60 12.70
N ASP A 82 -1.42 -12.08 13.90
CA ASP A 82 -1.26 -13.47 14.35
C ASP A 82 -2.59 -14.16 14.72
N GLY A 83 -3.73 -13.46 14.56
CA GLY A 83 -5.06 -14.00 14.84
C GLY A 83 -5.72 -14.63 13.61
N GLU A 84 -6.96 -15.07 13.77
CA GLU A 84 -7.74 -15.64 12.67
C GLU A 84 -8.04 -14.60 11.58
N GLU A 85 -8.21 -15.08 10.35
CA GLU A 85 -8.48 -14.23 9.20
C GLU A 85 -9.84 -13.51 9.30
N GLU A 86 -10.83 -14.17 9.92
CA GLU A 86 -12.15 -13.57 10.17
C GLU A 86 -12.06 -12.41 11.19
N ASP A 87 -11.20 -12.51 12.20
CA ASP A 87 -10.97 -11.41 13.14
C ASP A 87 -10.28 -10.23 12.45
N ARG A 88 -9.32 -10.51 11.56
CA ARG A 88 -8.58 -9.49 10.80
C ARG A 88 -9.52 -8.70 9.90
N THR A 89 -10.30 -9.43 9.10
CA THR A 89 -11.26 -8.82 8.17
C THR A 89 -12.44 -8.19 8.90
N GLY A 90 -12.87 -8.76 10.02
CA GLY A 90 -13.85 -8.17 10.94
C GLY A 90 -13.41 -6.81 11.47
N LEU A 91 -12.14 -6.66 11.88
CA LEU A 91 -11.56 -5.37 12.27
C LEU A 91 -11.67 -4.34 11.13
N LEU A 92 -11.28 -4.70 9.90
CA LEU A 92 -11.34 -3.78 8.75
C LEU A 92 -12.78 -3.38 8.41
N ILE A 93 -13.72 -4.34 8.41
CA ILE A 93 -15.15 -4.09 8.12
C ILE A 93 -15.76 -3.19 9.19
N ASN A 94 -15.51 -3.48 10.47
CA ASN A 94 -16.05 -2.68 11.56
C ASN A 94 -15.48 -1.25 11.53
N LEU A 95 -14.19 -1.09 11.22
CA LEU A 95 -13.59 0.22 11.03
C LEU A 95 -14.26 1.01 9.89
N LEU A 96 -14.50 0.38 8.74
CA LEU A 96 -15.21 0.99 7.60
C LEU A 96 -16.65 1.38 7.96
N SER A 97 -17.27 0.73 8.94
CA SER A 97 -18.62 1.08 9.39
C SER A 97 -18.68 2.38 10.21
N LEU A 98 -17.56 2.82 10.79
CA LEU A 98 -17.46 4.01 11.62
C LEU A 98 -17.44 5.29 10.76
N LYS A 99 -17.77 6.43 11.40
CA LYS A 99 -17.77 7.74 10.74
C LYS A 99 -16.37 8.19 10.33
N ASP A 100 -15.40 7.97 11.20
CA ASP A 100 -14.01 8.36 10.98
C ASP A 100 -13.23 7.16 10.41
N GLY A 101 -13.32 7.01 9.09
CA GLY A 101 -12.73 5.89 8.34
C GLY A 101 -11.49 6.26 7.53
N PRO A 102 -10.77 5.26 7.01
CA PRO A 102 -9.67 5.48 6.08
C PRO A 102 -10.17 5.93 4.71
N ASP A 103 -9.27 6.49 3.89
CA ASP A 103 -9.57 6.84 2.50
C ASP A 103 -9.31 5.67 1.54
N ALA A 104 -8.48 4.72 1.98
CA ALA A 104 -8.26 3.47 1.30
C ALA A 104 -8.00 2.31 2.29
N ILE A 105 -8.36 1.10 1.91
CA ILE A 105 -8.13 -0.12 2.68
C ILE A 105 -7.28 -1.10 1.86
N ASP A 106 -6.28 -1.71 2.49
CA ASP A 106 -5.51 -2.82 1.90
C ASP A 106 -6.06 -4.16 2.40
N ILE A 107 -6.37 -5.06 1.46
CA ILE A 107 -6.73 -6.45 1.74
C ILE A 107 -5.94 -7.37 0.82
N GLU A 108 -5.46 -8.49 1.38
CA GLU A 108 -4.64 -9.43 0.61
C GLU A 108 -5.49 -10.24 -0.36
N LEU A 109 -4.95 -10.52 -1.55
CA LEU A 109 -5.55 -11.45 -2.49
C LEU A 109 -5.72 -12.84 -1.85
N SER A 110 -4.80 -13.20 -0.95
CA SER A 110 -4.71 -14.47 -0.21
C SER A 110 -5.68 -14.59 0.98
N ALA A 111 -6.40 -13.52 1.36
CA ALA A 111 -7.35 -13.49 2.50
C ALA A 111 -8.57 -14.44 2.35
N GLY A 112 -8.60 -15.30 1.34
CA GLY A 112 -9.72 -16.15 0.99
C GLY A 112 -10.86 -15.37 0.33
N MET A 113 -11.51 -15.98 -0.66
CA MET A 113 -12.53 -15.30 -1.47
C MET A 113 -13.68 -14.73 -0.62
N LYS A 114 -14.15 -15.48 0.39
CA LYS A 114 -15.27 -15.07 1.25
C LYS A 114 -14.92 -13.82 2.06
N GLU A 115 -13.83 -13.86 2.83
CA GLU A 115 -13.47 -12.76 3.74
C GLU A 115 -12.99 -11.52 2.96
N ARG A 116 -12.17 -11.72 1.93
CA ARG A 116 -11.78 -10.65 1.00
C ARG A 116 -13.00 -9.93 0.42
N ASN A 117 -13.97 -10.66 -0.14
CA ASN A 117 -15.13 -10.04 -0.78
C ASN A 117 -16.01 -9.28 0.23
N ARG A 118 -16.07 -9.69 1.51
CA ARG A 118 -16.76 -8.94 2.56
C ARG A 118 -16.11 -7.57 2.81
N VAL A 119 -14.77 -7.52 2.90
CA VAL A 119 -14.03 -6.26 3.08
C VAL A 119 -14.22 -5.35 1.87
N ILE A 120 -14.06 -5.89 0.66
CA ILE A 120 -14.22 -5.13 -0.59
C ILE A 120 -15.63 -4.54 -0.69
N LYS A 121 -16.67 -5.34 -0.39
CA LYS A 121 -18.05 -4.85 -0.38
C LYS A 121 -18.24 -3.71 0.63
N ALA A 122 -17.77 -3.88 1.88
CA ALA A 122 -17.90 -2.86 2.91
C ALA A 122 -17.20 -1.55 2.53
N ALA A 123 -16.03 -1.63 1.89
CA ALA A 123 -15.30 -0.47 1.40
C ALA A 123 -16.03 0.25 0.26
N LYS A 124 -16.56 -0.51 -0.71
CA LYS A 124 -17.35 0.03 -1.83
C LYS A 124 -18.64 0.71 -1.36
N ASP A 125 -19.34 0.12 -0.39
CA ASP A 125 -20.56 0.70 0.23
C ASP A 125 -20.27 2.04 0.94
N ARG A 126 -19.00 2.33 1.23
CA ARG A 126 -18.50 3.55 1.90
C ARG A 126 -17.66 4.43 0.99
N GLU A 127 -17.62 4.13 -0.31
CA GLU A 127 -16.79 4.85 -1.30
C GLU A 127 -15.29 4.93 -0.90
N THR A 128 -14.81 3.96 -0.13
CA THR A 128 -13.41 3.83 0.27
C THR A 128 -12.65 3.05 -0.80
N ALA A 129 -11.49 3.56 -1.23
CA ALA A 129 -10.70 2.89 -2.27
C ALA A 129 -10.13 1.55 -1.78
N VAL A 130 -10.17 0.54 -2.64
CA VAL A 130 -9.70 -0.81 -2.32
C VAL A 130 -8.36 -1.08 -2.97
N ILE A 131 -7.35 -1.34 -2.15
CA ILE A 131 -6.07 -1.92 -2.57
C ILE A 131 -6.15 -3.43 -2.34
N VAL A 132 -6.09 -4.22 -3.42
CA VAL A 132 -5.87 -5.67 -3.28
C VAL A 132 -4.39 -5.93 -3.47
N SER A 133 -3.77 -6.57 -2.48
CA SER A 133 -2.31 -6.71 -2.43
C SER A 133 -1.85 -8.16 -2.41
N SER A 134 -0.62 -8.39 -2.86
CA SER A 134 0.08 -9.68 -2.74
C SER A 134 1.58 -9.45 -2.58
N HIS A 135 2.19 -10.23 -1.68
CA HIS A 135 3.60 -10.11 -1.35
C HIS A 135 4.32 -11.46 -1.47
N ASP A 136 5.40 -11.51 -2.25
CA ASP A 136 6.33 -12.65 -2.30
C ASP A 136 7.70 -12.19 -1.78
N PHE A 137 8.03 -12.61 -0.55
CA PHE A 137 9.29 -12.25 0.11
C PHE A 137 10.47 -13.13 -0.33
N LEU A 138 10.23 -14.18 -1.12
CA LEU A 138 11.24 -15.17 -1.48
C LEU A 138 11.72 -15.03 -2.92
N LYS A 139 10.85 -14.62 -3.84
CA LYS A 139 11.16 -14.54 -5.26
C LYS A 139 10.32 -13.53 -6.02
N THR A 140 10.65 -13.37 -7.30
CA THR A 140 9.83 -12.69 -8.29
C THR A 140 9.19 -13.75 -9.19
N PRO A 141 7.85 -13.85 -9.25
CA PRO A 141 7.19 -14.74 -10.19
C PRO A 141 7.57 -14.39 -11.64
N PRO A 142 7.52 -15.36 -12.58
CA PRO A 142 7.68 -15.06 -13.99
C PRO A 142 6.71 -13.97 -14.47
N LEU A 143 7.10 -13.22 -15.51
CA LEU A 143 6.33 -12.09 -16.04
C LEU A 143 4.82 -12.42 -16.24
N GLN A 144 4.52 -13.57 -16.86
CA GLN A 144 3.14 -13.96 -17.12
C GLN A 144 2.35 -14.29 -15.85
N ASN A 145 3.02 -14.83 -14.82
CA ASN A 145 2.40 -15.10 -13.53
C ASN A 145 2.13 -13.79 -12.79
N MET A 146 3.04 -12.81 -12.84
CA MET A 146 2.78 -11.48 -12.29
C MET A 146 1.57 -10.81 -12.95
N ARG A 147 1.43 -10.93 -14.28
CA ARG A 147 0.24 -10.45 -14.99
C ARG A 147 -1.03 -11.11 -14.48
N THR A 148 -1.03 -12.44 -14.37
CA THR A 148 -2.16 -13.22 -13.89
C THR A 148 -2.57 -12.80 -12.47
N ILE A 149 -1.60 -12.65 -11.56
CA ILE A 149 -1.85 -12.21 -10.18
C ILE A 149 -2.51 -10.83 -10.15
N ILE A 150 -2.02 -9.87 -10.94
CA ILE A 150 -2.59 -8.52 -11.00
C ILE A 150 -4.00 -8.53 -11.63
N GLU A 151 -4.22 -9.34 -12.66
CA GLU A 151 -5.56 -9.55 -13.25
C GLU A 151 -6.54 -10.11 -12.21
N GLU A 152 -6.12 -11.09 -11.42
CA GLU A 152 -6.92 -11.66 -10.32
C GLU A 152 -7.27 -10.62 -9.25
N MET A 153 -6.36 -9.69 -8.93
CA MET A 153 -6.64 -8.57 -8.03
C MET A 153 -7.76 -7.67 -8.58
N PHE A 154 -7.70 -7.30 -9.85
CA PHE A 154 -8.76 -6.51 -10.47
C PHE A 154 -10.08 -7.28 -10.55
N LEU A 155 -10.05 -8.58 -10.89
CA LEU A 155 -11.24 -9.44 -10.87
C LEU A 155 -11.86 -9.56 -9.47
N ALA A 156 -11.04 -9.52 -8.41
CA ALA A 156 -11.51 -9.51 -7.04
C ALA A 156 -12.19 -8.18 -6.65
N GLY A 157 -11.97 -7.10 -7.39
CA GLY A 157 -12.58 -5.79 -7.15
C GLY A 157 -11.61 -4.69 -6.70
N ALA A 158 -10.31 -4.86 -6.94
CA ALA A 158 -9.32 -3.83 -6.66
C ALA A 158 -9.59 -2.54 -7.45
N ASP A 159 -9.52 -1.40 -6.76
CA ASP A 159 -9.31 -0.10 -7.41
C ASP A 159 -7.82 0.08 -7.74
N ILE A 160 -6.94 -0.47 -6.89
CA ILE A 160 -5.48 -0.50 -7.09
C ILE A 160 -4.98 -1.92 -6.83
N ALA A 161 -4.31 -2.53 -7.80
CA ALA A 161 -3.64 -3.81 -7.61
C ALA A 161 -2.18 -3.59 -7.15
N LYS A 162 -1.80 -4.16 -6.00
CA LYS A 162 -0.49 -3.96 -5.39
C LYS A 162 0.31 -5.26 -5.35
N LEU A 163 1.43 -5.31 -6.07
CA LEU A 163 2.32 -6.47 -6.11
C LEU A 163 3.71 -6.11 -5.56
N ALA A 164 4.15 -6.78 -4.51
CA ALA A 164 5.48 -6.64 -3.95
C ALA A 164 6.24 -7.96 -4.02
N VAL A 165 7.43 -7.98 -4.62
CA VAL A 165 8.18 -9.21 -4.88
C VAL A 165 9.65 -9.07 -4.51
N MET A 166 10.34 -10.18 -4.22
CA MET A 166 11.77 -10.20 -3.94
C MET A 166 12.56 -10.54 -5.22
N PRO A 167 13.28 -9.59 -5.84
CA PRO A 167 14.12 -9.91 -6.99
C PRO A 167 15.32 -10.77 -6.57
N LEU A 168 15.64 -11.77 -7.39
CA LEU A 168 16.86 -12.58 -7.32
C LEU A 168 17.84 -12.21 -8.44
N SER A 169 17.40 -11.37 -9.39
CA SER A 169 18.20 -10.89 -10.51
C SER A 169 17.79 -9.48 -10.93
N VAL A 170 18.64 -8.78 -11.69
CA VAL A 170 18.26 -7.50 -12.32
C VAL A 170 17.21 -7.73 -13.42
N GLY A 171 17.18 -8.93 -14.02
CA GLY A 171 16.12 -9.33 -14.95
C GLY A 171 14.75 -9.36 -14.28
N ASP A 172 14.69 -9.73 -12.99
CA ASP A 172 13.45 -9.75 -12.22
C ASP A 172 12.89 -8.34 -12.04
N THR A 173 13.76 -7.36 -11.73
CA THR A 173 13.34 -5.96 -11.60
C THR A 173 12.88 -5.39 -12.94
N LEU A 174 13.51 -5.77 -14.05
CA LEU A 174 13.05 -5.40 -15.40
C LEU A 174 11.70 -6.01 -15.73
N ASN A 175 11.47 -7.29 -15.39
CA ASN A 175 10.18 -7.94 -15.59
C ASN A 175 9.08 -7.28 -14.75
N LEU A 176 9.39 -6.87 -13.52
CA LEU A 176 8.45 -6.10 -12.70
C LEU A 176 8.08 -4.78 -13.38
N LEU A 177 9.07 -3.99 -13.82
CA LEU A 177 8.81 -2.72 -14.52
C LEU A 177 8.04 -2.92 -15.83
N ARG A 178 8.29 -4.02 -16.55
CA ARG A 178 7.53 -4.39 -17.74
C ARG A 178 6.05 -4.62 -17.40
N VAL A 179 5.75 -5.40 -16.37
CA VAL A 179 4.34 -5.63 -15.99
C VAL A 179 3.68 -4.34 -15.50
N THR A 180 4.40 -3.48 -14.78
CA THR A 180 3.89 -2.14 -14.41
C THR A 180 3.44 -1.34 -15.64
N LEU A 181 4.29 -1.28 -16.66
CA LEU A 181 4.01 -0.55 -17.89
C LEU A 181 2.83 -1.15 -18.66
N ASP A 182 2.77 -2.48 -18.78
CA ASP A 182 1.69 -3.17 -19.48
C ASP A 182 0.31 -2.79 -18.88
N PHE A 183 0.18 -2.74 -17.55
CA PHE A 183 -1.08 -2.36 -16.90
C PHE A 183 -1.38 -0.87 -16.96
N LYS A 184 -0.35 -0.02 -16.88
CA LYS A 184 -0.52 1.43 -17.08
C LYS A 184 -1.06 1.72 -18.49
N ASP A 185 -0.51 1.08 -19.52
CA ASP A 185 -0.98 1.26 -20.90
C ASP A 185 -2.40 0.69 -21.10
N ALA A 186 -2.80 -0.28 -20.29
CA ALA A 186 -4.19 -0.76 -20.20
C ALA A 186 -5.13 0.12 -19.35
N GLY A 187 -4.65 1.27 -18.86
CA GLY A 187 -5.45 2.20 -18.04
C GLY A 187 -5.78 1.66 -16.64
N LYS A 188 -4.96 0.76 -16.10
CA LYS A 188 -5.16 0.13 -14.79
C LYS A 188 -4.20 0.70 -13.74
N SER A 189 -4.74 1.05 -12.58
CA SER A 189 -3.95 1.58 -11.45
C SER A 189 -3.23 0.44 -10.73
N VAL A 190 -1.91 0.40 -10.82
CA VAL A 190 -1.07 -0.61 -10.16
C VAL A 190 -0.03 0.02 -9.24
N CYS A 191 0.34 -0.69 -8.18
CA CYS A 191 1.51 -0.41 -7.37
C CYS A 191 2.43 -1.62 -7.41
N THR A 192 3.62 -1.47 -7.95
CA THR A 192 4.57 -2.59 -8.10
C THR A 192 5.88 -2.28 -7.38
N ILE A 193 6.36 -3.21 -6.56
CA ILE A 193 7.53 -3.00 -5.71
C ILE A 193 8.48 -4.19 -5.86
N ALA A 194 9.73 -3.93 -6.27
CA ALA A 194 10.80 -4.89 -6.06
C ALA A 194 11.45 -4.57 -4.71
N MET A 195 11.41 -5.54 -3.79
CA MET A 195 11.94 -5.40 -2.44
C MET A 195 13.46 -5.61 -2.39
N GLY A 196 14.04 -5.40 -1.21
CA GLY A 196 15.45 -5.68 -0.96
C GLY A 196 16.40 -4.66 -1.59
N SER A 197 17.70 -4.89 -1.41
CA SER A 197 18.75 -4.01 -1.93
C SER A 197 18.73 -3.93 -3.45
N GLN A 198 18.52 -5.07 -4.12
CA GLN A 198 18.48 -5.17 -5.58
C GLN A 198 17.27 -4.43 -6.16
N GLY A 199 16.10 -4.51 -5.51
CA GLY A 199 14.87 -3.84 -5.94
C GLY A 199 14.74 -2.37 -5.52
N LYS A 200 15.61 -1.88 -4.62
CA LYS A 200 15.53 -0.53 -4.02
C LYS A 200 15.29 0.60 -5.03
N HIS A 201 15.97 0.55 -6.18
CA HIS A 201 15.83 1.55 -7.25
C HIS A 201 14.42 1.62 -7.86
N THR A 202 13.67 0.51 -7.87
CA THR A 202 12.30 0.45 -8.42
C THR A 202 11.33 1.35 -7.66
N ARG A 203 11.60 1.69 -6.40
CA ARG A 203 10.78 2.63 -5.62
C ARG A 203 10.79 4.05 -6.20
N VAL A 204 11.82 4.41 -6.95
CA VAL A 204 11.90 5.69 -7.65
C VAL A 204 11.56 5.51 -9.13
N VAL A 205 11.99 4.40 -9.74
CA VAL A 205 11.86 4.18 -11.18
C VAL A 205 10.48 3.70 -11.59
N ALA A 206 9.83 2.80 -10.86
CA ALA A 206 8.51 2.26 -11.20
C ALA A 206 7.41 3.32 -11.39
N PRO A 207 7.38 4.44 -10.64
CA PRO A 207 6.51 5.58 -10.95
C PRO A 207 6.55 6.04 -12.42
N PHE A 208 7.74 6.10 -13.04
CA PHE A 208 7.90 6.49 -14.45
C PHE A 208 7.36 5.44 -15.43
N TYR A 209 7.22 4.19 -14.97
CA TYR A 209 6.61 3.08 -15.71
C TYR A 209 5.12 2.92 -15.40
N GLY A 210 4.54 3.74 -14.51
CA GLY A 210 3.11 3.75 -14.23
C GLY A 210 2.67 3.23 -12.86
N SER A 211 3.61 2.97 -11.94
CA SER A 211 3.23 2.66 -10.55
C SER A 211 2.60 3.90 -9.91
N VAL A 212 1.33 3.81 -9.52
CA VAL A 212 0.56 4.96 -8.99
C VAL A 212 0.86 5.25 -7.51
N LEU A 213 1.40 4.26 -6.80
CA LEU A 213 1.94 4.42 -5.44
C LEU A 213 3.41 4.00 -5.42
N THR A 214 4.20 4.65 -4.57
CA THR A 214 5.51 4.17 -4.13
C THR A 214 5.64 4.31 -2.63
N TYR A 215 6.36 3.39 -2.00
CA TYR A 215 6.43 3.27 -0.55
C TYR A 215 7.81 3.66 -0.03
N ALA A 216 7.81 4.60 0.92
CA ALA A 216 8.97 5.19 1.55
C ALA A 216 8.91 5.04 3.08
N SER A 217 10.07 5.12 3.72
CA SER A 217 10.19 5.17 5.18
C SER A 217 10.26 6.62 5.67
N ILE A 218 9.95 6.85 6.95
CA ILE A 218 10.14 8.18 7.55
C ILE A 218 11.64 8.41 7.80
N GLU A 219 12.31 7.39 8.32
CA GLU A 219 13.74 7.42 8.64
C GLU A 219 14.45 6.25 7.95
N SER A 220 15.76 6.39 7.76
CA SER A 220 16.59 5.41 7.04
C SER A 220 16.68 4.06 7.77
N ASN A 221 16.46 4.03 9.08
CA ASN A 221 16.62 2.85 9.93
C ASN A 221 15.29 2.18 10.33
N ALA A 222 14.14 2.79 10.02
CA ALA A 222 12.83 2.30 10.39
C ALA A 222 12.00 2.02 9.12
N SER A 223 12.13 0.81 8.56
CA SER A 223 11.44 0.40 7.34
C SER A 223 10.43 -0.73 7.57
N ALA A 224 9.26 -0.63 6.97
CA ALA A 224 8.22 -1.67 6.99
C ALA A 224 8.58 -2.88 6.12
N ALA A 225 9.43 -2.66 5.11
CA ALA A 225 9.86 -3.67 4.15
C ALA A 225 11.31 -3.37 3.70
N PRO A 226 12.11 -4.39 3.35
CA PRO A 226 13.49 -4.19 2.91
C PRO A 226 13.61 -3.23 1.72
N GLY A 227 14.60 -2.33 1.79
CA GLY A 227 14.95 -1.43 0.70
C GLY A 227 14.10 -0.16 0.60
N GLN A 228 13.33 0.23 1.62
CA GLN A 228 12.70 1.56 1.64
C GLN A 228 13.74 2.68 1.70
N LEU A 229 13.41 3.78 1.03
CA LEU A 229 14.15 5.04 1.05
C LEU A 229 13.34 6.07 1.86
N PRO A 230 14.00 7.03 2.53
CA PRO A 230 13.30 8.15 3.17
C PRO A 230 12.39 8.91 2.19
N VAL A 231 11.24 9.39 2.67
CA VAL A 231 10.26 10.15 1.87
C VAL A 231 10.91 11.29 1.10
N ASP A 232 11.73 12.09 1.79
CA ASP A 232 12.40 13.27 1.24
C ASP A 232 13.41 12.91 0.15
N GLU A 233 14.14 11.79 0.31
CA GLU A 233 15.04 11.27 -0.73
C GLU A 233 14.27 10.79 -1.97
N VAL A 234 13.18 10.03 -1.80
CA VAL A 234 12.35 9.56 -2.92
C VAL A 234 11.81 10.75 -3.70
N LYS A 235 11.24 11.75 -3.01
CA LYS A 235 10.73 12.98 -3.62
C LYS A 235 11.80 13.71 -4.42
N LYS A 236 12.97 13.93 -3.81
CA LYS A 236 14.09 14.63 -4.44
C LYS A 236 14.56 13.91 -5.71
N ILE A 237 14.75 12.59 -5.65
CA ILE A 237 15.22 11.84 -6.83
C ILE A 237 14.14 11.82 -7.91
N MET A 238 12.86 11.64 -7.56
CA MET A 238 11.76 11.70 -8.52
C MET A 238 11.66 13.08 -9.20
N GLU A 239 11.94 14.17 -8.48
CA GLU A 239 11.99 15.52 -9.05
C GLU A 239 13.19 15.70 -9.98
N MET A 240 14.37 15.18 -9.62
CA MET A 240 15.57 15.25 -10.47
C MET A 240 15.46 14.44 -11.77
N LEU A 241 14.61 13.41 -11.80
CA LEU A 241 14.41 12.53 -12.97
C LEU A 241 13.21 12.92 -13.85
N LYS A 242 12.44 13.93 -13.46
CA LYS A 242 11.35 14.51 -14.26
C LYS A 242 11.88 15.51 -15.28
#